data_AF-A0A2L0B7S5-F1
#
_entry.id   AF-A0A2L0B7S5-F1
#
_cell.length_a   1.000
_cell.length_b   1.000
_cell.length_c   1.000
_cell.angle_alpha   90.00
_cell.angle_beta   90.00
_cell.angle_gamma   90.00
#
_symmetry.space_group_name_H-M   'P 1'
#
loop_
_entity.id
_entity.type
_entity.pdbx_description
1 polymer ?
#
loop_
_entity_poly.entity_id
_entity_poly.type
_entity_poly.pdbx_seq_one_letter_code
_entity_poly.pdbx_strand_id
1 'polypeptide(L)'
;VKVNFCANSPCQNGGICEPIHAGHKCICPDGFYGKNCEFSGYDCDSNPCENNGICRMAEGGGYQCECPAGTSGTNCEIDSFNECNSNPCQHPDAMCQDKLGDYACYCPPKHTGKNCEIFDHRSPGGLGVTITRHDINAFYAKDLEMQRQQCLQSNCPSKRHNRKCDEECNTYACDFDGNDCSLGINPWANCTAPKCWEVFMDGVCNDECNNAQCLFDGRDCEKSLQPCNPIYDAYCQKHYANGHCDYGCNNAEC
;
A
#
# COMPACT_ATOMS: atom_id res chain seq x y z
N VAL A 1 32.89 7.65 42.23
CA VAL A 1 31.86 6.87 42.97
C VAL A 1 31.55 5.63 42.16
N LYS A 2 31.75 4.43 42.71
CA LYS A 2 31.35 3.18 42.05
C LYS A 2 29.87 2.96 42.38
N VAL A 3 28.98 3.24 41.44
CA VAL A 3 27.54 3.08 41.64
C VAL A 3 27.23 1.58 41.61
N ASN A 4 26.67 1.04 42.69
CA ASN A 4 26.19 -0.34 42.71
C ASN A 4 24.73 -0.37 42.25
N PHE A 5 24.53 -0.69 40.97
CA PHE A 5 23.20 -0.74 40.35
C PHE A 5 22.32 -1.88 40.91
N CYS A 6 22.88 -2.85 41.63
CA CYS A 6 22.15 -3.93 42.29
C CYS A 6 21.78 -3.64 43.76
N ALA A 7 22.16 -2.49 44.32
CA ALA A 7 21.97 -2.18 45.74
C ALA A 7 20.48 -2.13 46.18
N ASN A 8 19.58 -1.85 45.24
CA ASN A 8 18.14 -1.76 45.50
C ASN A 8 17.36 -2.98 45.00
N SER A 9 18.03 -4.10 44.73
CA SER A 9 17.41 -5.34 44.21
C SER A 9 16.45 -5.09 43.03
N PRO A 10 16.94 -4.52 41.91
CA PRO A 10 16.08 -4.14 40.80
C PRO A 10 15.43 -5.32 40.08
N CYS A 11 15.97 -6.53 40.24
CA CYS A 11 15.42 -7.75 39.65
C CYS A 11 14.27 -8.32 40.51
N GLN A 12 13.12 -8.52 39.88
CA GLN A 12 11.89 -9.06 40.45
C GLN A 12 11.84 -10.59 40.28
N ASN A 13 10.83 -11.22 40.89
CA ASN A 13 10.47 -12.63 40.69
C ASN A 13 11.63 -13.63 40.85
N GLY A 14 12.59 -13.34 41.75
CA GLY A 14 13.74 -14.22 42.01
C GLY A 14 14.90 -14.07 41.01
N GLY A 15 14.88 -13.04 40.15
CA GLY A 15 15.97 -12.76 39.23
C GLY A 15 17.30 -12.41 39.91
N ILE A 16 18.40 -12.89 39.34
CA ILE A 16 19.76 -12.64 39.84
C ILE A 16 20.29 -11.35 39.21
N CYS A 17 20.68 -10.39 40.04
CA CYS A 17 21.23 -9.10 39.58
C CYS A 17 22.74 -9.17 39.36
N GLU A 18 23.19 -8.84 38.15
CA GLU A 18 24.60 -8.68 37.80
C GLU A 18 24.91 -7.21 37.45
N PRO A 19 25.85 -6.55 38.13
CA PRO A 19 26.28 -5.20 37.77
C PRO A 19 27.13 -5.23 36.49
N ILE A 20 26.85 -4.33 35.55
CA ILE A 20 27.59 -4.18 34.28
C ILE A 20 28.21 -2.77 34.18
N HIS A 21 29.06 -2.54 33.18
CA HIS A 21 29.81 -1.29 33.00
C HIS A 21 28.93 -0.02 33.02
N ALA A 22 27.67 -0.12 32.58
CA ALA A 22 26.72 0.98 32.56
C ALA A 22 25.31 0.54 33.01
N GLY A 23 25.19 -0.03 34.21
CA GLY A 23 23.89 -0.38 34.80
C GLY A 23 23.88 -1.75 35.47
N HIS A 24 22.75 -2.42 35.41
CA HIS A 24 22.55 -3.80 35.85
C HIS A 24 21.95 -4.66 34.73
N LYS A 25 22.15 -5.96 34.84
CA LYS A 25 21.48 -7.00 34.05
C LYS A 25 20.82 -7.97 35.02
N CYS A 26 19.58 -8.32 34.76
CA CYS A 26 18.90 -9.38 35.51
C CYS A 26 18.96 -10.70 34.73
N ILE A 27 19.35 -11.78 35.40
CA ILE A 27 19.20 -13.15 34.91
C ILE A 27 17.89 -13.67 35.47
N CYS A 28 16.90 -13.90 34.60
CA CYS A 28 15.57 -14.30 35.01
C CYS A 28 15.47 -15.82 35.19
N PRO A 29 14.71 -16.30 36.19
CA PRO A 29 14.36 -17.72 36.30
C PRO A 29 13.50 -18.18 35.13
N ASP A 30 13.42 -19.49 34.92
CA ASP A 30 12.55 -20.08 33.90
C ASP A 30 11.11 -19.59 34.05
N GLY A 31 10.52 -19.13 32.96
CA GLY A 31 9.18 -18.55 32.94
C GLY A 31 9.09 -17.08 33.35
N PHE A 32 10.21 -16.35 33.48
CA PHE A 32 10.20 -14.88 33.63
C PHE A 32 11.13 -14.19 32.63
N TYR A 33 10.79 -12.96 32.25
CA TYR A 33 11.56 -12.15 31.30
C TYR A 33 11.31 -10.65 31.53
N GLY A 34 11.95 -9.81 30.72
CA GLY A 34 11.97 -8.35 30.92
C GLY A 34 13.31 -7.86 31.45
N LYS A 35 13.49 -6.53 31.51
CA LYS A 35 14.76 -5.92 31.92
C LYS A 35 15.10 -6.22 33.37
N ASN A 36 14.06 -6.34 34.18
CA ASN A 36 14.07 -6.56 35.62
C ASN A 36 13.38 -7.89 36.00
N CYS A 37 13.14 -8.82 35.07
CA CYS A 37 12.34 -10.03 35.30
C CYS A 37 10.92 -9.74 35.83
N GLU A 38 10.38 -8.61 35.42
CA GLU A 38 9.08 -8.09 35.84
C GLU A 38 7.91 -8.82 35.17
N PHE A 39 8.15 -9.50 34.05
CA PHE A 39 7.11 -10.22 33.30
C PHE A 39 7.22 -11.73 33.52
N SER A 40 6.07 -12.38 33.69
CA SER A 40 5.96 -13.83 33.70
C SER A 40 5.58 -14.33 32.30
N GLY A 41 6.14 -15.46 31.87
CA GLY A 41 5.75 -16.20 30.67
C GLY A 41 4.41 -16.90 30.80
N TYR A 42 3.77 -16.76 31.96
CA TYR A 42 2.45 -17.30 32.26
C TYR A 42 1.35 -16.26 32.08
N ASP A 43 1.65 -15.03 31.65
CA ASP A 43 0.67 -13.96 31.46
C ASP A 43 0.66 -13.45 30.01
N CYS A 44 -0.23 -12.50 29.70
CA CYS A 44 -0.39 -11.99 28.34
C CYS A 44 0.75 -11.12 27.83
N ASP A 45 1.64 -10.64 28.70
CA ASP A 45 2.79 -9.81 28.30
C ASP A 45 3.73 -10.55 27.32
N SER A 46 3.70 -11.89 27.31
CA SER A 46 4.56 -12.71 26.45
C SER A 46 3.96 -12.93 25.07
N ASN A 47 2.76 -12.40 24.82
CA ASN A 47 1.94 -12.67 23.64
C ASN A 47 1.87 -14.18 23.32
N PRO A 48 1.39 -15.01 24.26
CA PRO A 48 1.41 -16.46 24.09
C PRO A 48 0.38 -16.97 23.07
N CYS A 49 -0.62 -16.14 22.73
CA CYS A 49 -1.65 -16.49 21.76
C CYS A 49 -1.16 -16.26 20.33
N GLU A 50 -1.18 -17.31 19.53
CA GLU A 50 -0.84 -17.30 18.11
C GLU A 50 -2.07 -16.91 17.26
N ASN A 51 -1.85 -16.68 15.96
CA ASN A 51 -2.90 -16.47 14.95
C ASN A 51 -3.92 -15.39 15.32
N ASN A 52 -3.46 -14.27 15.88
CA ASN A 52 -4.29 -13.15 16.32
C ASN A 52 -5.28 -13.51 17.45
N GLY A 53 -5.00 -14.58 18.20
CA GLY A 53 -5.71 -14.87 19.44
C GLY A 53 -5.64 -13.72 20.44
N ILE A 54 -6.78 -13.42 21.07
CA ILE A 54 -6.86 -12.37 22.08
C ILE A 54 -6.46 -12.99 23.42
N CYS A 55 -5.34 -12.52 23.96
CA CYS A 55 -4.90 -12.95 25.27
C CYS A 55 -5.69 -12.23 26.37
N ARG A 56 -6.20 -12.98 27.35
CA ARG A 56 -6.82 -12.46 28.58
C ARG A 56 -6.18 -13.06 29.82
N MET A 57 -6.10 -12.26 30.88
CA MET A 57 -5.66 -12.75 32.20
C MET A 57 -6.72 -13.67 32.79
N ALA A 58 -6.31 -14.84 33.29
CA ALA A 58 -7.23 -15.80 33.91
C ALA A 58 -7.51 -15.43 35.38
N GLU A 59 -8.73 -15.69 35.87
CA GLU A 59 -9.18 -15.32 37.24
C GLU A 59 -8.42 -16.00 38.40
N GLY A 60 -7.48 -16.91 38.12
CA GLY A 60 -6.62 -17.58 39.10
C GLY A 60 -5.12 -17.32 38.97
N GLY A 61 -4.73 -16.37 38.11
CA GLY A 61 -3.35 -16.21 37.62
C GLY A 61 -3.13 -17.05 36.36
N GLY A 62 -2.28 -16.57 35.46
CA GLY A 62 -2.09 -17.17 34.14
C GLY A 62 -2.75 -16.38 33.01
N TYR A 63 -2.66 -16.91 31.79
CA TYR A 63 -3.39 -16.40 30.61
C TYR A 63 -4.41 -17.41 30.08
N GLN A 64 -5.34 -16.89 29.29
CA GLN A 64 -6.25 -17.64 28.44
C GLN A 64 -6.31 -16.98 27.08
N CYS A 65 -6.16 -17.77 26.02
CA CYS A 65 -6.34 -17.30 24.65
C CYS A 65 -7.78 -17.47 24.20
N GLU A 66 -8.38 -16.38 23.73
CA GLU A 66 -9.62 -16.42 22.94
C GLU A 66 -9.25 -16.58 21.48
N CYS A 67 -9.45 -17.79 20.98
CA CYS A 67 -9.05 -18.14 19.62
C CYS A 67 -10.02 -17.60 18.56
N PRO A 68 -9.49 -17.03 17.45
CA PRO A 68 -10.30 -16.65 16.32
C PRO A 68 -11.01 -17.86 15.72
N ALA A 69 -12.10 -17.59 15.02
CA ALA A 69 -12.83 -18.61 14.28
C ALA A 69 -11.87 -19.39 13.37
N GLY A 70 -12.00 -20.72 13.41
CA GLY A 70 -11.14 -21.64 12.65
C GLY A 70 -9.89 -22.10 13.38
N THR A 71 -9.52 -21.49 14.50
CA THR A 71 -8.38 -21.93 15.33
C THR A 71 -8.80 -22.45 16.70
N SER A 72 -7.98 -23.32 17.28
CA SER A 72 -8.17 -23.91 18.61
C SER A 72 -6.83 -24.26 19.26
N GLY A 73 -6.84 -24.84 20.46
CA GLY A 73 -5.63 -25.13 21.24
C GLY A 73 -5.45 -24.15 22.39
N THR A 74 -4.39 -24.33 23.18
CA THR A 74 -4.12 -23.46 24.33
C THR A 74 -3.66 -22.08 23.88
N ASN A 75 -2.93 -22.04 22.77
CA ASN A 75 -2.34 -20.84 22.17
C ASN A 75 -2.94 -20.54 20.80
N CYS A 76 -4.06 -21.17 20.43
CA CYS A 76 -4.67 -21.03 19.10
C CYS A 76 -3.79 -21.59 17.96
N GLU A 77 -2.96 -22.59 18.27
CA GLU A 77 -1.99 -23.23 17.39
C GLU A 77 -2.58 -24.35 16.51
N ILE A 78 -3.80 -24.80 16.81
CA ILE A 78 -4.46 -25.92 16.14
C ILE A 78 -5.47 -25.40 15.13
N ASP A 79 -5.33 -25.87 13.89
CA ASP A 79 -6.33 -25.65 12.85
C ASP A 79 -7.56 -26.53 13.12
N SER A 80 -8.70 -25.88 13.33
CA SER A 80 -9.96 -26.55 13.70
C SER A 80 -11.00 -26.49 12.60
N PHE A 81 -10.75 -25.76 11.52
CA PHE A 81 -11.70 -25.58 10.43
C PHE A 81 -10.98 -25.36 9.12
N ASN A 82 -11.26 -26.23 8.14
CA ASN A 82 -10.74 -26.02 6.79
C ASN A 82 -11.64 -25.04 6.03
N GLU A 83 -11.17 -23.81 5.82
CA GLU A 83 -11.94 -22.76 5.16
C GLU A 83 -12.18 -23.04 3.68
N CYS A 84 -11.31 -23.84 3.04
CA CYS A 84 -11.45 -24.22 1.63
C CYS A 84 -12.73 -25.04 1.35
N ASN A 85 -13.31 -25.71 2.35
CA ASN A 85 -14.56 -26.45 2.20
C ASN A 85 -15.76 -25.57 1.77
N SER A 86 -15.68 -24.26 2.04
CA SER A 86 -16.72 -23.31 1.63
C SER A 86 -16.61 -22.88 0.15
N ASN A 87 -15.59 -23.37 -0.57
CA ASN A 87 -15.22 -22.93 -1.92
C ASN A 87 -15.10 -21.40 -2.03
N PRO A 88 -14.22 -20.76 -1.23
CA PRO A 88 -14.15 -19.31 -1.17
C PRO A 88 -13.52 -18.66 -2.42
N CYS A 89 -12.71 -19.40 -3.19
CA CYS A 89 -12.08 -18.91 -4.42
C CYS A 89 -13.11 -18.90 -5.56
N GLN A 90 -13.38 -17.73 -6.16
CA GLN A 90 -14.52 -17.51 -7.07
C GLN A 90 -14.39 -18.22 -8.43
N HIS A 91 -13.18 -18.63 -8.81
CA HIS A 91 -12.91 -19.23 -10.12
C HIS A 91 -12.72 -20.75 -10.00
N PRO A 92 -13.26 -21.54 -10.95
CA PRO A 92 -13.11 -22.99 -10.93
C PRO A 92 -11.65 -23.43 -11.12
N ASP A 93 -10.86 -22.62 -11.81
CA ASP A 93 -9.43 -22.85 -12.03
C ASP A 93 -8.56 -22.32 -10.89
N ALA A 94 -9.15 -21.70 -9.87
CA ALA A 94 -8.41 -21.24 -8.70
C ALA A 94 -8.20 -22.39 -7.72
N MET A 95 -6.97 -22.53 -7.22
CA MET A 95 -6.65 -23.55 -6.22
C MET A 95 -6.78 -22.95 -4.82
N CYS A 96 -7.60 -23.55 -3.97
CA CYS A 96 -7.66 -23.19 -2.55
C CYS A 96 -6.65 -24.01 -1.75
N GLN A 97 -5.87 -23.33 -0.91
CA GLN A 97 -4.98 -23.95 0.06
C GLN A 97 -5.39 -23.52 1.47
N ASP A 98 -5.71 -24.52 2.28
CA ASP A 98 -6.02 -24.36 3.70
C ASP A 98 -4.81 -23.83 4.47
N LYS A 99 -5.06 -22.92 5.40
CA LYS A 99 -4.06 -22.36 6.32
C LYS A 99 -4.66 -22.31 7.72
N LEU A 100 -3.77 -22.23 8.71
CA LEU A 100 -4.18 -22.16 10.10
C LEU A 100 -5.04 -20.90 10.34
N GLY A 101 -6.36 -21.08 10.48
CA GLY A 101 -7.33 -20.00 10.70
C GLY A 101 -7.58 -19.06 9.51
N ASP A 102 -7.13 -19.45 8.30
CA ASP A 102 -7.37 -18.69 7.07
C ASP A 102 -7.19 -19.59 5.84
N TYR A 103 -7.33 -19.05 4.63
CA TYR A 103 -7.03 -19.76 3.40
C TYR A 103 -6.29 -18.87 2.41
N ALA A 104 -5.64 -19.52 1.46
CA ALA A 104 -5.00 -18.88 0.32
C ALA A 104 -5.64 -19.38 -0.98
N CYS A 105 -6.12 -18.45 -1.81
CA CYS A 105 -6.49 -18.76 -3.19
C CYS A 105 -5.30 -18.53 -4.11
N TYR A 106 -5.07 -19.44 -5.06
CA TYR A 106 -4.15 -19.22 -6.17
C TYR A 106 -4.96 -18.93 -7.42
N CYS A 107 -4.91 -17.68 -7.86
CA CYS A 107 -5.73 -17.13 -8.92
C CYS A 107 -5.23 -17.50 -10.31
N PRO A 108 -6.14 -17.74 -11.26
CA PRO A 108 -5.78 -17.91 -12.66
C PRO A 108 -5.24 -16.59 -13.26
N PRO A 109 -4.60 -16.65 -14.44
CA PRO A 109 -4.20 -15.45 -15.16
C PRO A 109 -5.38 -14.50 -15.35
N LYS A 110 -5.06 -13.21 -15.31
CA LYS A 110 -6.00 -12.08 -15.38
C LYS A 110 -6.89 -11.87 -14.16
N HIS A 111 -6.65 -12.59 -13.07
CA HIS A 111 -7.39 -12.47 -11.81
C HIS A 111 -6.45 -12.24 -10.62
N THR A 112 -6.94 -11.51 -9.63
CA THR A 112 -6.24 -11.19 -8.37
C THR A 112 -7.26 -10.92 -7.26
N GLY A 113 -6.81 -10.54 -6.06
CA GLY A 113 -7.64 -10.43 -4.85
C GLY A 113 -7.60 -11.69 -4.00
N LYS A 114 -8.02 -11.59 -2.73
CA LYS A 114 -7.91 -12.70 -1.75
C LYS A 114 -8.63 -13.95 -2.23
N ASN A 115 -9.76 -13.75 -2.92
CA ASN A 115 -10.67 -14.78 -3.40
C ASN A 115 -10.69 -14.85 -4.94
N CYS A 116 -9.73 -14.20 -5.60
CA CYS A 116 -9.65 -14.05 -7.05
C CYS A 116 -10.80 -13.25 -7.68
N GLU A 117 -11.43 -12.37 -6.91
CA GLU A 117 -12.60 -11.56 -7.25
C GLU A 117 -12.30 -10.34 -8.14
N ILE A 118 -11.02 -9.95 -8.25
CA ILE A 118 -10.60 -8.77 -9.00
C ILE A 118 -10.10 -9.21 -10.38
N PHE A 119 -10.66 -8.64 -11.44
CA PHE A 119 -10.17 -8.83 -12.81
C PHE A 119 -9.08 -7.79 -13.14
N ASP A 120 -7.88 -8.27 -13.49
CA ASP A 120 -6.77 -7.45 -13.98
C ASP A 120 -6.15 -8.12 -15.20
N HIS A 121 -6.43 -7.60 -16.40
CA HIS A 121 -5.94 -8.12 -17.68
C HIS A 121 -4.41 -8.31 -17.77
N ARG A 122 -3.61 -7.63 -16.92
CA ARG A 122 -2.15 -7.74 -16.89
C ARG A 122 -1.64 -8.75 -15.86
N SER A 123 -2.50 -9.19 -14.93
CA SER A 123 -2.11 -10.14 -13.89
C SER A 123 -1.70 -11.50 -14.50
N PRO A 124 -0.51 -12.02 -14.17
CA PRO A 124 -0.13 -13.38 -14.55
C PRO A 124 -0.88 -14.45 -13.73
N GLY A 125 -1.70 -14.05 -12.75
CA GLY A 125 -2.26 -14.93 -11.72
C GLY A 125 -1.28 -15.13 -10.55
N GLY A 126 -1.57 -16.10 -9.68
CA GLY A 126 -0.73 -16.43 -8.53
C GLY A 126 -1.45 -16.26 -7.19
N LEU A 127 -0.70 -16.08 -6.11
CA LEU A 127 -1.27 -15.99 -4.76
C LEU A 127 -2.23 -14.78 -4.67
N GLY A 128 -3.49 -15.06 -4.34
CA GLY A 128 -4.52 -14.07 -4.07
C GLY A 128 -4.22 -13.35 -2.76
N VAL A 129 -3.85 -12.08 -2.86
CA VAL A 129 -3.57 -11.23 -1.71
C VAL A 129 -4.62 -10.15 -1.60
N THR A 130 -5.06 -9.88 -0.37
CA THR A 130 -5.83 -8.67 -0.08
C THR A 130 -4.87 -7.51 -0.20
N ILE A 131 -5.02 -6.71 -1.25
CA ILE A 131 -4.19 -5.53 -1.44
C ILE A 131 -4.52 -4.54 -0.32
N THR A 132 -3.69 -4.47 0.72
CA THR A 132 -3.79 -3.41 1.71
C THR A 132 -3.13 -2.14 1.16
N ARG A 133 -3.58 -0.96 1.61
CA ARG A 133 -3.00 0.32 1.15
C ARG A 133 -1.49 0.43 1.44
N HIS A 134 -0.97 -0.36 2.39
CA HIS A 134 0.46 -0.43 2.69
C HIS A 134 1.22 -1.29 1.66
N ASP A 135 0.64 -2.41 1.24
CA ASP A 135 1.24 -3.32 0.25
C ASP A 135 1.24 -2.72 -1.17
N ILE A 136 0.23 -1.91 -1.51
CA ILE A 136 0.19 -1.10 -2.74
C ILE A 136 1.43 -0.21 -2.83
N ASN A 137 1.71 0.54 -1.75
CA ASN A 137 2.83 1.47 -1.72
C ASN A 137 4.17 0.75 -1.83
N ALA A 138 4.31 -0.42 -1.19
CA ALA A 138 5.52 -1.24 -1.29
C ALA A 138 5.71 -1.80 -2.71
N PHE A 139 4.64 -2.26 -3.36
CA PHE A 139 4.67 -2.72 -4.75
C PHE A 139 5.06 -1.59 -5.71
N TYR A 140 4.44 -0.41 -5.58
CA TYR A 140 4.77 0.75 -6.41
C TYR A 140 6.18 1.28 -6.17
N ALA A 141 6.67 1.25 -4.92
CA ALA A 141 8.05 1.61 -4.64
C ALA A 141 9.05 0.69 -5.37
N LYS A 142 8.74 -0.60 -5.49
CA LYS A 142 9.56 -1.57 -6.21
C LYS A 142 9.50 -1.40 -7.73
N ASP A 143 8.32 -1.11 -8.28
CA ASP A 143 8.12 -0.81 -9.70
C ASP A 143 8.89 0.47 -10.12
N LEU A 144 8.76 1.53 -9.33
CA LEU A 144 9.47 2.79 -9.56
C LEU A 144 11.00 2.61 -9.52
N GLU A 145 11.51 1.76 -8.63
CA GLU A 145 12.93 1.45 -8.56
C GLU A 145 13.42 0.72 -9.83
N MET A 146 12.66 -0.22 -10.37
CA MET A 146 13.00 -0.87 -11.65
C MET A 146 13.04 0.12 -12.81
N GLN A 147 12.07 1.03 -12.88
CA GLN A 147 12.05 2.08 -13.92
C GLN A 147 13.23 3.04 -13.79
N ARG A 148 13.65 3.38 -12.56
CA ARG A 148 14.88 4.17 -12.33
C ARG A 148 16.13 3.46 -12.84
N GLN A 149 16.22 2.14 -12.68
CA GLN A 149 17.34 1.38 -13.24
C GLN A 149 17.33 1.40 -14.77
N GLN A 150 16.16 1.41 -15.43
CA GLN A 150 16.07 1.59 -16.88
C GLN A 150 16.55 2.98 -17.33
N CYS A 151 16.25 4.05 -16.58
CA CYS A 151 16.79 5.39 -16.86
C CYS A 151 18.33 5.39 -16.86
N LEU A 152 18.94 4.66 -15.92
CA LEU A 152 20.40 4.52 -15.85
C LEU A 152 20.95 3.74 -17.05
N GLN A 153 20.27 2.66 -17.47
CA GLN A 153 20.66 1.88 -18.66
C GLN A 153 20.58 2.69 -19.95
N SER A 154 19.55 3.53 -20.10
CA SER A 154 19.36 4.42 -21.26
C SER A 154 20.25 5.68 -21.23
N ASN A 155 21.12 5.80 -20.22
CA ASN A 155 22.04 6.92 -20.01
C ASN A 155 21.34 8.30 -19.92
N CYS A 156 20.10 8.31 -19.42
CA CYS A 156 19.31 9.53 -19.20
C CYS A 156 19.97 10.58 -18.28
N PRO A 157 20.76 10.22 -17.26
CA PRO A 157 21.45 11.21 -16.43
C PRO A 157 22.43 12.11 -17.20
N SER A 158 22.91 11.69 -18.36
CA SER A 158 23.78 12.50 -19.23
C SER A 158 23.01 13.36 -20.24
N LYS A 159 21.71 13.08 -20.40
CA LYS A 159 20.82 13.72 -21.37
C LYS A 159 19.99 14.85 -20.73
N ARG A 160 19.62 14.70 -19.46
CA ARG A 160 18.88 15.74 -18.70
C ARG A 160 19.46 17.16 -18.78
N HIS A 161 18.59 18.16 -18.80
CA HIS A 161 18.88 19.61 -18.86
C HIS A 161 19.63 20.05 -20.13
N ASN A 162 19.51 19.30 -21.21
CA ASN A 162 20.09 19.63 -22.52
C ASN A 162 19.13 20.46 -23.41
N ARG A 163 17.92 20.77 -22.92
CA ARG A 163 16.83 21.47 -23.63
C ARG A 163 16.28 20.74 -24.86
N LYS A 164 16.51 19.45 -24.94
CA LYS A 164 16.00 18.56 -25.98
C LYS A 164 15.25 17.45 -25.26
N CYS A 165 13.99 17.24 -25.62
CA CYS A 165 13.27 16.10 -25.10
C CYS A 165 13.80 14.81 -25.75
N ASP A 166 14.48 13.97 -24.98
CA ASP A 166 14.83 12.60 -25.36
C ASP A 166 13.69 11.65 -24.92
N GLU A 167 12.89 11.17 -25.88
CA GLU A 167 11.67 10.38 -25.64
C GLU A 167 11.93 9.11 -24.80
N GLU A 168 13.09 8.48 -24.96
CA GLU A 168 13.47 7.32 -24.13
C GLU A 168 13.65 7.66 -22.63
N CYS A 169 13.80 8.94 -22.31
CA CYS A 169 13.94 9.49 -20.97
C CYS A 169 12.68 10.24 -20.51
N ASN A 170 11.65 10.30 -21.35
CA ASN A 170 10.37 10.96 -21.08
C ASN A 170 9.45 10.07 -20.22
N THR A 171 9.92 9.72 -19.02
CA THR A 171 9.15 8.95 -18.05
C THR A 171 9.20 9.64 -16.69
N TYR A 172 8.18 9.40 -15.86
CA TYR A 172 8.16 9.91 -14.48
C TYR A 172 9.40 9.47 -13.68
N ALA A 173 9.85 8.23 -13.85
CA ALA A 173 11.04 7.71 -13.16
C ALA A 173 12.35 8.41 -13.57
N CYS A 174 12.41 8.99 -14.78
CA CYS A 174 13.53 9.77 -15.27
C CYS A 174 13.31 11.29 -15.12
N ASP A 175 12.33 11.72 -14.32
CA ASP A 175 11.91 13.10 -14.15
C ASP A 175 11.60 13.81 -15.50
N PHE A 176 11.00 13.10 -16.45
CA PHE A 176 10.67 13.63 -17.78
C PHE A 176 11.88 14.26 -18.50
N ASP A 177 12.98 13.50 -18.54
CA ASP A 177 14.29 13.93 -19.03
C ASP A 177 14.84 15.17 -18.29
N GLY A 178 14.75 15.14 -16.96
CA GLY A 178 15.10 16.30 -16.13
C GLY A 178 14.23 17.53 -16.38
N ASN A 179 12.99 17.30 -16.80
CA ASN A 179 11.97 18.25 -17.22
C ASN A 179 12.18 18.88 -18.61
N ASP A 180 13.11 18.39 -19.43
CA ASP A 180 13.24 18.87 -20.81
C ASP A 180 12.02 18.52 -21.67
N CYS A 181 11.32 17.42 -21.35
CA CYS A 181 10.07 17.01 -22.00
C CYS A 181 8.81 17.65 -21.42
N SER A 182 8.92 18.33 -20.27
CA SER A 182 7.80 18.89 -19.52
C SER A 182 7.92 20.41 -19.31
N LEU A 183 8.57 21.11 -20.25
CA LEU A 183 8.74 22.56 -20.23
C LEU A 183 9.46 23.09 -18.97
N GLY A 184 10.34 22.29 -18.37
CA GLY A 184 11.13 22.65 -17.20
C GLY A 184 10.39 22.52 -15.86
N ILE A 185 9.19 21.92 -15.84
CA ILE A 185 8.39 21.72 -14.62
C ILE A 185 8.03 20.25 -14.43
N ASN A 186 7.90 19.79 -13.19
CA ASN A 186 7.25 18.51 -12.90
C ASN A 186 5.73 18.77 -12.73
N PRO A 187 4.87 18.35 -13.67
CA PRO A 187 3.44 18.68 -13.63
C PRO A 187 2.70 18.07 -12.43
N TRP A 188 3.23 16.98 -11.85
CA TRP A 188 2.63 16.27 -10.72
C TRP A 188 3.37 16.52 -9.40
N ALA A 189 4.23 17.54 -9.30
CA ALA A 189 5.02 17.82 -8.10
C ALA A 189 4.16 17.97 -6.81
N ASN A 190 2.92 18.44 -6.97
CA ASN A 190 1.98 18.63 -5.85
C ASN A 190 0.96 17.49 -5.72
N CYS A 191 0.94 16.53 -6.63
CA CYS A 191 -0.03 15.44 -6.63
C CYS A 191 0.33 14.39 -5.57
N THR A 192 -0.59 14.14 -4.64
CA THR A 192 -0.40 13.13 -3.57
C THR A 192 -0.98 11.77 -3.95
N ALA A 193 -1.82 11.70 -4.97
CA ALA A 193 -2.39 10.46 -5.46
C ALA A 193 -1.35 9.69 -6.30
N PRO A 194 -1.24 8.36 -6.13
CA PRO A 194 -0.23 7.57 -6.82
C PRO A 194 -0.54 7.45 -8.32
N LYS A 195 0.50 7.52 -9.16
CA LYS A 195 0.45 7.17 -10.59
C LYS A 195 -0.51 7.96 -11.48
N CYS A 196 -0.94 9.16 -11.07
CA CYS A 196 -1.81 9.97 -11.92
C CYS A 196 -1.20 10.37 -13.28
N TRP A 197 0.12 10.30 -13.45
CA TRP A 197 0.76 10.51 -14.76
C TRP A 197 0.56 9.35 -15.75
N GLU A 198 0.20 8.15 -15.29
CA GLU A 198 -0.04 6.98 -16.16
C GLU A 198 -1.46 6.95 -16.73
N VAL A 199 -2.40 7.57 -16.02
CA VAL A 199 -3.84 7.60 -16.36
C VAL A 199 -4.32 8.96 -16.87
N PHE A 200 -3.45 9.98 -16.83
CA PHE A 200 -3.78 11.32 -17.29
C PHE A 200 -4.17 11.34 -18.79
N MET A 201 -5.38 11.82 -19.09
CA MET A 201 -5.93 11.90 -20.46
C MET A 201 -6.05 10.54 -21.15
N ASP A 202 -6.32 9.47 -20.39
CA ASP A 202 -6.52 8.12 -20.93
C ASP A 202 -7.98 7.82 -21.34
N GLY A 203 -8.90 8.73 -21.01
CA GLY A 203 -10.33 8.65 -21.30
C GLY A 203 -11.16 7.88 -20.26
N VAL A 204 -10.55 7.42 -19.16
CA VAL A 204 -11.22 6.76 -18.04
C VAL A 204 -11.20 7.70 -16.84
N CYS A 205 -12.36 7.95 -16.24
CA CYS A 205 -12.42 8.79 -15.04
C CYS A 205 -11.80 8.08 -13.82
N ASN A 206 -10.69 8.61 -13.31
CA ASN A 206 -10.06 8.23 -12.05
C ASN A 206 -10.28 9.31 -10.98
N ASP A 207 -11.29 9.11 -10.13
CA ASP A 207 -11.68 10.05 -9.08
C ASP A 207 -10.53 10.44 -8.13
N GLU A 208 -9.58 9.54 -7.86
CA GLU A 208 -8.42 9.83 -7.01
C GLU A 208 -7.47 10.86 -7.65
N CYS A 209 -7.38 10.89 -8.98
CA CYS A 209 -6.57 11.82 -9.77
C CYS A 209 -7.36 13.08 -10.18
N ASN A 210 -8.68 13.08 -10.00
CA ASN A 210 -9.56 14.19 -10.33
C ASN A 210 -9.55 15.31 -9.27
N ASN A 211 -8.38 15.94 -9.09
CA ASN A 211 -8.21 17.10 -8.24
C ASN A 211 -7.18 18.07 -8.83
N ALA A 212 -7.17 19.31 -8.35
CA ALA A 212 -6.32 20.36 -8.90
C ALA A 212 -4.81 20.04 -8.78
N GLN A 213 -4.39 19.30 -7.76
CA GLN A 213 -2.99 18.93 -7.55
C GLN A 213 -2.51 17.85 -8.54
N CYS A 214 -3.45 17.05 -9.04
CA CYS A 214 -3.22 15.96 -10.00
C CYS A 214 -3.79 16.29 -11.39
N LEU A 215 -3.96 17.58 -11.70
CA LEU A 215 -4.36 18.09 -13.01
C LEU A 215 -5.74 17.60 -13.50
N PHE A 216 -6.67 17.38 -12.56
CA PHE A 216 -8.04 16.94 -12.83
C PHE A 216 -8.13 15.69 -13.72
N ASP A 217 -7.17 14.77 -13.56
CA ASP A 217 -7.13 13.53 -14.33
C ASP A 217 -7.18 13.78 -15.85
N GLY A 218 -6.51 14.82 -16.34
CA GLY A 218 -6.55 15.15 -17.77
C GLY A 218 -7.92 15.59 -18.28
N ARG A 219 -8.87 15.81 -17.37
CA ARG A 219 -10.29 16.08 -17.65
C ARG A 219 -11.08 14.85 -18.10
N ASP A 220 -10.58 13.64 -17.85
CA ASP A 220 -11.29 12.39 -18.17
C ASP A 220 -12.57 12.20 -17.36
N CYS A 221 -12.63 12.80 -16.16
CA CYS A 221 -13.82 12.85 -15.32
C CYS A 221 -14.82 13.95 -15.68
N GLU A 222 -14.44 14.89 -16.55
CA GLU A 222 -15.43 15.82 -17.06
C GLU A 222 -16.34 15.08 -18.03
N LYS A 223 -17.65 15.31 -17.88
CA LYS A 223 -18.60 14.85 -18.89
C LYS A 223 -18.15 15.47 -20.21
N SER A 224 -17.80 14.64 -21.18
CA SER A 224 -17.45 15.13 -22.51
C SER A 224 -18.58 16.01 -23.02
N LEU A 225 -18.31 17.31 -23.07
CA LEU A 225 -19.22 18.23 -23.73
C LEU A 225 -19.27 17.77 -25.18
N GLN A 226 -20.49 17.61 -25.69
CA GLN A 226 -20.65 17.33 -27.12
C GLN A 226 -19.96 18.47 -27.88
N PRO A 227 -19.29 18.21 -29.00
CA PRO A 227 -18.70 19.27 -29.80
C PRO A 227 -19.76 20.33 -30.15
N CYS A 228 -19.34 21.60 -30.28
CA CYS A 228 -20.21 22.68 -30.71
C CYS A 228 -21.05 22.25 -31.92
N ASN A 229 -22.32 22.66 -31.95
CA ASN A 229 -23.24 22.27 -33.02
C ASN A 229 -22.61 22.59 -34.40
N PRO A 230 -22.39 21.60 -35.28
CA PRO A 230 -21.69 21.80 -36.55
C PRO A 230 -22.32 22.86 -37.47
N ILE A 231 -23.61 23.14 -37.31
CA ILE A 231 -24.32 24.17 -38.08
C ILE A 231 -23.90 25.57 -37.66
N TYR A 232 -23.61 25.78 -36.37
CA TYR A 232 -23.27 27.08 -35.80
C TYR A 232 -21.80 27.20 -35.41
N ASP A 233 -21.02 26.12 -35.42
CA ASP A 233 -19.58 26.11 -35.10
C ASP A 233 -18.78 27.14 -35.92
N ALA A 234 -18.99 27.19 -37.25
CA ALA A 234 -18.35 28.17 -38.11
C ALA A 234 -18.78 29.63 -37.82
N TYR A 235 -20.01 29.83 -37.33
CA TYR A 235 -20.49 31.14 -36.89
C TYR A 235 -19.84 31.54 -35.57
N CYS A 236 -19.80 30.64 -34.59
CA CYS A 236 -19.21 30.87 -33.28
C CYS A 236 -17.70 31.13 -33.36
N GLN A 237 -16.96 30.37 -34.16
CA GLN A 237 -15.52 30.62 -34.38
C GLN A 237 -15.24 32.02 -34.93
N LYS A 238 -16.06 32.50 -35.86
CA LYS A 238 -15.89 33.84 -36.46
C LYS A 238 -16.28 34.97 -35.49
N HIS A 239 -17.15 34.67 -34.53
CA HIS A 239 -17.68 35.63 -33.55
C HIS A 239 -17.02 35.49 -32.16
N TYR A 240 -16.09 34.54 -31.99
CA TYR A 240 -15.39 34.31 -30.74
C TYR A 240 -14.52 35.51 -30.34
N ALA A 241 -14.70 35.97 -29.10
CA ALA A 241 -13.94 37.07 -28.49
C ALA A 241 -13.90 38.39 -29.32
N ASN A 242 -14.91 38.65 -30.15
CA ASN A 242 -14.99 39.84 -31.00
C ASN A 242 -15.52 41.10 -30.27
N GLY A 243 -15.84 41.00 -28.97
CA GLY A 243 -16.40 42.09 -28.16
C GLY A 243 -17.91 42.28 -28.25
N HIS A 244 -18.62 41.41 -28.98
CA HIS A 244 -20.08 41.36 -29.06
C HIS A 244 -20.63 40.09 -28.40
N CYS A 245 -21.86 40.18 -27.87
CA CYS A 245 -22.50 39.04 -27.21
C CYS A 245 -23.36 38.26 -28.21
N ASP A 246 -22.94 37.03 -28.52
CA ASP A 246 -23.64 36.12 -29.40
C ASP A 246 -24.22 34.95 -28.58
N TYR A 247 -25.48 35.06 -28.15
CA TYR A 247 -26.13 34.10 -27.23
C TYR A 247 -26.14 32.65 -27.72
N GLY A 248 -26.17 32.43 -29.04
CA GLY A 248 -26.12 31.09 -29.64
C GLY A 248 -24.78 30.37 -29.44
N CYS A 249 -23.73 31.12 -29.10
CA CYS A 249 -22.38 30.61 -28.84
C CYS A 249 -22.03 30.64 -27.35
N ASN A 250 -22.95 31.10 -26.49
CA ASN A 250 -22.72 31.22 -25.04
C ASN A 250 -23.17 29.95 -24.31
N ASN A 251 -22.51 28.83 -24.60
CA ASN A 251 -22.68 27.56 -23.92
C ASN A 251 -21.30 26.94 -23.67
N ALA A 252 -21.24 25.82 -22.94
CA ALA A 252 -19.96 25.26 -22.54
C ALA A 252 -19.21 24.61 -23.72
N GLU A 253 -19.93 24.24 -24.78
CA GLU A 253 -19.42 23.54 -25.94
C GLU A 253 -18.89 24.39 -27.12
N CYS A 254 -19.15 25.71 -27.20
CA CYS A 254 -18.94 26.56 -28.42
C CYS A 254 -17.95 27.76 -28.34
#